data_AF-A0A1Q5XFD6-F1
#
_entry.id   AF-A0A1Q5XFD6-F1
#
_cell.length_a   1.000
_cell.length_b   1.000
_cell.length_c   1.000
_cell.angle_alpha   90.00
_cell.angle_beta   90.00
_cell.angle_gamma   90.00
#
_symmetry.space_group_name_H-M   'P 1'
#
loop_
_entity.id
_entity.type
_entity.pdbx_description
1 polymer ?
#
loop_
_entity_poly.entity_id
_entity_poly.type
_entity_poly.pdbx_seq_one_letter_code
_entity_poly.pdbx_strand_id
1 'polypeptide(L)'
;MSIQRNRPGAYVELKAVAKSRVLSVSGRVLVPYQAEWGLPNKAVDMAGQPERFKESGLLVDELELAAENGATVVGYRVTNGSEVAALHWMNP
;
A
#
# COMPACT_ATOMS: atom_id res chain seq x y z
N MET A 1 26.89 -33.94 18.92
CA MET A 1 26.00 -32.87 19.43
C MET A 1 26.38 -31.57 18.74
N SER A 2 25.53 -31.07 17.82
CA SER A 2 25.79 -29.77 17.19
C SER A 2 25.41 -28.67 18.17
N ILE A 3 26.37 -27.82 18.50
CA ILE A 3 26.11 -26.58 19.25
C ILE A 3 25.28 -25.69 18.32
N GLN A 4 23.98 -25.60 18.58
CA GLN A 4 23.16 -24.57 18.00
C GLN A 4 23.59 -23.24 18.63
N ARG A 5 24.46 -22.51 17.93
CA ARG A 5 24.77 -21.12 18.26
C ARG A 5 23.47 -20.33 18.16
N ASN A 6 22.87 -20.02 19.30
CA ASN A 6 21.74 -19.12 19.41
C ASN A 6 22.18 -17.76 18.83
N ARG A 7 21.77 -17.46 17.58
CA ARG A 7 22.12 -16.20 16.92
C ARG A 7 21.22 -15.12 17.52
N PRO A 8 21.74 -14.19 18.33
CA PRO A 8 20.89 -13.23 19.04
C PRO A 8 20.03 -12.40 18.06
N GLY A 9 20.55 -12.10 16.87
CA GLY A 9 19.83 -11.37 15.82
C GLY A 9 18.56 -12.07 15.35
N ALA A 10 18.63 -13.36 15.02
CA ALA A 10 17.48 -14.12 14.52
C ALA A 10 16.35 -14.21 15.58
N TYR A 11 16.71 -14.32 16.86
CA TYR A 11 15.72 -14.36 17.94
C TYR A 11 15.00 -13.02 18.15
N VAL A 12 15.72 -11.90 18.00
CA VAL A 12 15.15 -10.55 18.07
C VAL A 12 14.26 -10.27 16.86
N GLU A 13 14.69 -10.65 15.66
CA GLU A 13 13.90 -10.51 14.42
C GLU A 13 12.58 -11.28 14.50
N LEU A 14 12.62 -12.55 14.94
CA LEU A 14 11.42 -13.36 15.09
C LEU A 14 10.45 -12.77 16.14
N LYS A 15 10.98 -12.22 17.24
CA LYS A 15 10.16 -11.50 18.23
C LYS A 15 9.56 -10.22 17.67
N ALA A 16 10.28 -9.47 16.84
CA ALA A 16 9.79 -8.26 16.21
C ALA A 16 8.66 -8.57 15.22
N VAL A 17 8.82 -9.61 14.39
CA VAL A 17 7.79 -10.09 13.46
C VAL A 17 6.55 -10.61 14.18
N ALA A 18 6.72 -11.32 15.31
CA ALA A 18 5.59 -11.75 16.12
C ALA A 18 4.85 -10.56 16.75
N LYS A 19 5.59 -9.59 17.31
CA LYS A 19 5.01 -8.38 17.90
C LYS A 19 4.28 -7.51 16.89
N SER A 20 4.77 -7.39 15.65
CA SER A 20 4.12 -6.59 14.61
C SER A 20 2.77 -7.16 14.14
N ARG A 21 2.49 -8.44 14.43
CA ARG A 21 1.18 -9.08 14.15
C ARG A 21 0.18 -8.95 15.30
N VAL A 22 0.66 -8.69 16.52
CA VAL A 22 -0.16 -8.66 17.75
C VAL A 22 -0.49 -7.22 18.15
N LEU A 23 0.48 -6.31 18.03
CA LEU A 23 0.21 -4.88 18.15
C LEU A 23 -0.52 -4.46 16.87
N SER A 24 -1.64 -3.74 16.99
CA SER A 24 -2.31 -3.11 15.84
C SER A 24 -1.41 -2.03 15.27
N VAL A 25 -0.38 -2.43 14.53
CA VAL A 25 0.16 -1.61 13.47
C VAL A 25 -0.83 -1.78 12.34
N SER A 26 -1.41 -0.67 11.93
CA SER A 26 -2.41 -0.62 10.90
C SER A 26 -2.01 -1.47 9.69
N GLY A 27 -2.84 -2.48 9.39
CA GLY A 27 -2.54 -3.44 8.34
C GLY A 27 -2.41 -2.77 6.98
N ARG A 28 -1.83 -3.49 6.01
CA ARG A 28 -1.90 -3.08 4.60
C ARG A 28 -3.19 -3.64 4.00
N VAL A 29 -3.97 -2.80 3.33
CA VAL A 29 -5.24 -3.21 2.69
C VAL A 29 -5.14 -2.98 1.19
N LEU A 30 -5.40 -4.03 0.42
CA LEU A 30 -5.51 -3.93 -1.05
C LEU A 30 -6.94 -3.50 -1.40
N VAL A 31 -7.06 -2.34 -2.06
CA VAL A 31 -8.35 -1.79 -2.49
C VAL A 31 -8.36 -1.72 -4.01
N PRO A 32 -9.12 -2.59 -4.70
CA PRO A 32 -9.40 -2.41 -6.11
C PRO A 32 -10.35 -1.22 -6.28
N TYR A 33 -10.02 -0.29 -7.17
CA TYR A 33 -10.84 0.89 -7.44
C TYR A 33 -10.88 1.21 -8.93
N GLN A 34 -11.90 1.95 -9.35
CA GLN A 34 -12.02 2.48 -10.72
C GLN A 34 -11.86 4.00 -10.67
N ALA A 35 -10.98 4.53 -11.51
CA ALA A 35 -10.75 5.96 -11.62
C ALA A 35 -10.36 6.34 -13.05
N GLU A 36 -10.46 7.62 -13.38
CA GLU A 36 -10.01 8.18 -14.66
C GLU A 36 -8.51 8.50 -14.68
N TRP A 37 -7.92 8.70 -13.50
CA TRP A 37 -6.52 9.11 -13.30
C TRP A 37 -5.74 8.05 -12.50
N GLY A 38 -4.40 8.15 -12.49
CA GLY A 38 -3.51 7.23 -11.78
C GLY A 38 -2.96 6.08 -12.64
N LEU A 39 -2.07 5.27 -12.07
CA LEU A 39 -1.42 4.17 -12.80
C LEU A 39 -2.41 3.02 -13.08
N PRO A 40 -2.73 2.70 -14.36
CA PRO A 40 -3.65 1.63 -14.69
C PRO A 40 -3.04 0.25 -14.41
N ASN A 41 -3.85 -0.67 -13.89
CA ASN A 41 -3.52 -2.08 -13.68
C ASN A 41 -2.24 -2.34 -12.86
N LYS A 42 -1.90 -1.41 -11.95
CA LYS A 42 -0.76 -1.54 -11.04
C LYS A 42 -1.19 -1.33 -9.60
N ALA A 43 -0.55 -2.07 -8.71
CA ALA A 43 -0.66 -1.84 -7.27
C ALA A 43 0.24 -0.66 -6.90
N VAL A 44 -0.34 0.35 -6.27
CA VAL A 44 0.37 1.54 -5.79
C VAL A 44 0.21 1.66 -4.29
N ASP A 45 1.34 1.83 -3.60
CA ASP A 45 1.37 2.04 -2.16
C ASP A 45 1.02 3.49 -1.83
N MET A 46 -0.12 3.67 -1.17
CA MET A 46 -0.65 4.97 -0.77
C MET A 46 -0.58 5.11 0.75
N ALA A 47 0.64 5.29 1.25
CA ALA A 47 0.92 5.41 2.69
C ALA A 47 0.34 6.67 3.34
N GLY A 48 0.06 7.71 2.54
CA GLY A 48 -0.46 8.98 3.02
C GLY A 48 -1.44 9.63 2.04
N GLN A 49 -2.01 10.74 2.49
CA GLN A 49 -2.91 11.56 1.69
C GLN A 49 -2.26 12.10 0.39
N PRO A 50 -0.98 12.53 0.36
CA PRO A 50 -0.35 13.01 -0.87
C PRO A 50 -0.29 11.96 -1.98
N GLU A 51 -0.02 10.71 -1.63
CA GLU A 51 0.02 9.59 -2.57
C GLU A 51 -1.38 9.24 -3.08
N ARG A 52 -2.39 9.23 -2.19
CA ARG A 52 -3.80 9.03 -2.60
C ARG A 52 -4.30 10.14 -3.50
N PHE A 53 -3.94 11.39 -3.25
CA PHE A 53 -4.29 12.52 -4.10
C PHE A 53 -3.69 12.38 -5.50
N LYS A 54 -2.43 11.95 -5.62
CA LYS A 54 -1.80 11.73 -6.94
C LYS A 54 -2.49 10.64 -7.75
N GLU A 55 -2.95 9.58 -7.10
CA GLU A 55 -3.47 8.40 -7.79
C GLU A 55 -4.98 8.40 -7.99
N SER A 56 -5.74 9.12 -7.17
CA SER A 56 -7.21 9.12 -7.20
C SER A 56 -7.85 10.51 -7.14
N GLY A 57 -7.06 11.56 -6.91
CA GLY A 57 -7.59 12.91 -6.66
C GLY A 57 -8.38 13.06 -5.36
N LEU A 58 -8.37 12.04 -4.48
CA LEU A 58 -9.26 11.92 -3.32
C LEU A 58 -10.76 11.87 -3.71
N LEU A 59 -11.06 11.37 -4.92
CA LEU A 59 -12.43 11.24 -5.42
C LEU A 59 -13.00 9.83 -5.25
N VAL A 60 -12.24 8.94 -4.60
CA VAL A 60 -12.56 7.51 -4.45
C VAL A 60 -12.77 7.22 -2.96
N ASP A 61 -14.03 7.13 -2.56
CA ASP A 61 -14.44 6.99 -1.17
C ASP A 61 -13.92 5.70 -0.52
N GLU A 62 -13.76 4.62 -1.29
CA GLU A 62 -13.26 3.34 -0.77
C GLU A 62 -11.80 3.43 -0.31
N LEU A 63 -10.98 4.25 -0.98
CA LEU A 63 -9.58 4.46 -0.61
C LEU A 63 -9.49 5.30 0.69
N GLU A 64 -10.35 6.30 0.84
CA GLU A 64 -10.36 7.15 2.03
C GLU A 64 -10.91 6.40 3.25
N LEU A 65 -11.99 5.62 3.08
CA LEU A 65 -12.52 4.77 4.14
C LEU A 65 -11.50 3.72 4.62
N ALA A 66 -10.73 3.14 3.70
CA ALA A 66 -9.65 2.22 4.05
C ALA A 66 -8.53 2.94 4.82
N ALA A 67 -8.19 4.17 4.44
CA ALA A 67 -7.16 4.96 5.09
C ALA A 67 -7.57 5.47 6.49
N GLU A 68 -8.85 5.77 6.72
CA GLU A 68 -9.37 6.24 8.02
C GLU A 68 -9.19 5.22 9.15
N ASN A 69 -9.21 3.93 8.82
CA ASN A 69 -8.90 2.84 9.75
C ASN A 69 -7.40 2.75 10.09
N GLY A 70 -6.61 3.73 9.65
CA GLY A 70 -5.18 3.85 9.87
C GLY A 70 -4.33 2.99 8.92
N ALA A 71 -4.95 2.11 8.13
CA ALA A 71 -4.28 1.16 7.25
C ALA A 71 -3.49 1.85 6.13
N THR A 72 -2.33 1.29 5.81
CA THR A 72 -1.63 1.66 4.57
C THR A 72 -2.43 1.10 3.40
N VAL A 73 -2.98 1.97 2.57
CA VAL A 73 -3.79 1.59 1.42
C VAL A 73 -2.89 1.21 0.26
N VAL A 74 -3.15 0.05 -0.33
CA VAL A 74 -2.55 -0.37 -1.60
C VAL A 74 -3.67 -0.30 -2.63
N GLY A 75 -3.70 0.75 -3.44
CA GLY A 75 -4.73 0.91 -4.46
C GLY A 75 -4.36 0.14 -5.71
N TYR A 76 -5.34 -0.53 -6.31
CA TYR A 76 -5.22 -1.14 -7.63
C TYR A 76 -6.28 -0.57 -8.56
N ARG A 77 -5.86 0.27 -9.50
CA ARG A 77 -6.76 0.85 -10.49
C ARG A 77 -7.14 -0.21 -11.52
N VAL A 78 -8.36 -0.73 -11.41
CA VAL A 78 -8.92 -1.71 -12.34
C VAL A 78 -9.35 -0.98 -13.60
N THR A 79 -8.80 -1.39 -14.74
CA THR A 79 -9.17 -0.85 -16.04
C THR A 79 -9.34 -1.96 -17.07
N ASN A 80 -9.82 -1.66 -18.28
CA ASN A 80 -10.12 -2.68 -19.30
C ASN A 80 -8.86 -3.19 -20.04
N GLY A 81 -7.68 -2.63 -19.75
CA GLY A 81 -6.40 -3.05 -20.28
C GLY A 81 -5.97 -2.32 -21.55
N SER A 82 -6.78 -1.39 -22.06
CA SER A 82 -6.44 -0.54 -23.23
C SER A 82 -5.98 0.87 -22.85
N GLU A 83 -5.97 1.20 -21.56
CA GLU A 83 -5.67 2.54 -21.07
C GLU A 83 -4.16 2.81 -21.01
N VAL A 84 -3.76 3.94 -21.60
CA VAL A 84 -2.41 4.49 -21.44
C VAL A 84 -2.40 5.34 -20.17
N ALA A 85 -1.40 5.16 -19.31
CA ALA A 85 -1.19 6.04 -18.16
C ALA A 85 -1.17 7.50 -18.67
N ALA A 86 -2.01 8.36 -18.12
CA ALA A 86 -1.99 9.78 -18.46
C ALA A 86 -0.59 10.33 -18.16
N LEU A 87 0.18 10.63 -19.20
CA LEU A 87 1.49 11.28 -19.05
C LEU A 87 1.22 12.65 -18.43
N HIS A 88 1.78 12.89 -17.24
CA HIS A 88 1.76 14.21 -16.61
C HIS A 88 2.61 15.18 -17.45
N TRP A 89 2.05 15.69 -18.54
CA TRP A 89 2.64 16.75 -19.33
C TRP A 89 2.32 18.08 -18.65
N MET A 90 3.18 18.47 -17.71
CA MET A 90 3.40 19.89 -17.46
C MET A 90 3.96 20.46 -18.77
N ASN A 91 3.13 21.18 -19.51
CA ASN A 91 3.59 22.06 -20.58
C ASN A 91 4.29 23.27 -19.93
N PRO A 92 5.30 23.84 -20.61
CA PRO A 92 6.33 24.71 -20.02
C PRO A 92 5.80 25.99 -19.36
#